data_AF-A0A8I1RV45-F1
#
_entry.id   AF-A0A8I1RV45-F1
#
_cell.length_a   1.000
_cell.length_b   1.000
_cell.length_c   1.000
_cell.angle_alpha   90.00
_cell.angle_beta   90.00
_cell.angle_gamma   90.00
#
_symmetry.space_group_name_H-M   'P 1'
#
loop_
_entity.id
_entity.type
_entity.pdbx_description
1 polymer ?
#
loop_
_entity_poly.entity_id
_entity_poly.type
_entity_poly.pdbx_seq_one_letter_code
_entity_poly.pdbx_strand_id
1 'polypeptide(L)'
;MSPFYETKSVFLSTAPGAARNIVSMDSDDDERDDFPDYRDPADISAREFTRALGTLNLFNDPYLRTQAFNLAIVDKFIMELEYEVLRKLNEEEHVPMEATFLSAQTQMWIFAVYEILRTWRERAKEVVKLKENGGLKLKVDALRRDRGFRHFGRELRADQIEAVIDSPKIIDDIKVDLRFTHIPFVRIQHIRVALAKHEVGGRKKSIAYAPGHGRINQWCGSLEFELENDGAIMGQISRRDIADELRALSDRSNPPSDEDLQSFDAFMKGPDMKPFEEGEND
;
A
#
# COMPACT_ATOMS: atom_id res chain seq x y z
N MET A 1 -34.32 15.89 -9.99
CA MET A 1 -34.30 14.74 -10.92
C MET A 1 -33.04 14.85 -11.76
N SER A 2 -31.98 14.18 -11.33
CA SER A 2 -30.70 14.07 -12.02
C SER A 2 -30.24 12.62 -11.82
N PRO A 3 -30.06 11.81 -12.88
CA PRO A 3 -29.80 10.37 -12.76
C PRO A 3 -28.30 10.10 -13.00
N PHE A 4 -27.47 10.23 -11.97
CA PHE A 4 -26.07 9.77 -12.00
C PHE A 4 -25.64 9.33 -10.59
N TYR A 5 -26.33 8.33 -10.05
CA TYR A 5 -25.89 7.58 -8.87
C TYR A 5 -26.36 6.14 -9.05
N GLU A 6 -25.77 5.42 -9.99
CA GLU A 6 -25.90 3.97 -10.01
C GLU A 6 -24.74 3.35 -10.80
N THR A 7 -23.63 3.12 -10.12
CA THR A 7 -22.74 2.02 -10.46
C THR A 7 -22.15 1.51 -9.15
N LYS A 8 -22.76 0.42 -8.67
CA LYS A 8 -22.47 -0.23 -7.41
C LYS A 8 -21.01 -0.66 -7.33
N SER A 9 -20.37 -0.28 -6.22
CA SER A 9 -19.17 -0.93 -5.68
C SER A 9 -19.49 -2.40 -5.42
N VAL A 10 -18.93 -3.29 -6.25
CA VAL A 10 -18.92 -4.73 -6.02
C VAL A 10 -17.47 -5.18 -6.04
N PHE A 11 -16.66 -4.72 -5.07
CA PHE A 11 -15.29 -5.24 -4.88
C PHE A 11 -14.77 -5.12 -3.43
N LEU A 12 -15.66 -5.05 -2.44
CA LEU A 12 -15.31 -5.12 -1.01
C LEU A 12 -15.65 -6.46 -0.33
N SER A 13 -15.91 -7.52 -1.09
CA SER A 13 -16.23 -8.84 -0.52
C SER A 13 -15.49 -9.97 -1.22
N THR A 14 -14.19 -10.10 -0.95
CA THR A 14 -13.50 -11.40 -1.06
C THR A 14 -12.18 -11.39 -0.26
N ALA A 15 -12.29 -11.59 1.05
CA ALA A 15 -11.32 -12.37 1.81
C ALA A 15 -12.12 -13.27 2.80
N PRO A 16 -11.80 -14.57 2.93
CA PRO A 16 -12.72 -15.56 3.47
C PRO A 16 -12.50 -15.79 4.97
N GLY A 17 -13.56 -15.72 5.77
CA GLY A 17 -13.42 -15.97 7.20
C GLY A 17 -14.66 -15.89 8.09
N ALA A 18 -15.88 -16.12 7.60
CA ALA A 18 -16.99 -16.57 8.47
C ALA A 18 -18.13 -17.14 7.62
N ALA A 19 -18.31 -18.46 7.69
CA ALA A 19 -19.47 -19.14 7.13
C ALA A 19 -20.76 -18.63 7.78
N ARG A 20 -21.80 -18.34 6.98
CA ARG A 20 -23.18 -18.31 7.48
C ARG A 20 -24.08 -19.20 6.64
N ASN A 21 -24.71 -20.12 7.36
CA ASN A 21 -25.72 -21.06 6.90
C ASN A 21 -26.94 -20.34 6.32
N ILE A 22 -27.47 -20.91 5.25
CA ILE A 22 -28.79 -20.62 4.71
C ILE A 22 -29.84 -21.12 5.70
N VAL A 23 -30.68 -20.25 6.30
CA VAL A 23 -32.14 -20.47 6.55
C VAL A 23 -32.86 -19.13 6.86
N SER A 24 -33.95 -18.89 6.09
CA SER A 24 -35.16 -18.05 6.28
C SER A 24 -35.12 -16.63 6.86
N MET A 25 -35.32 -15.67 5.96
CA MET A 25 -36.32 -14.59 5.93
C MET A 25 -37.18 -14.38 7.22
N ASP A 26 -36.77 -13.45 8.09
CA ASP A 26 -37.61 -12.38 8.64
C ASP A 26 -36.80 -11.40 9.52
N SER A 27 -37.19 -10.12 9.47
CA SER A 27 -36.87 -8.97 10.33
C SER A 27 -35.59 -8.13 10.08
N ASP A 28 -35.77 -7.02 9.36
CA ASP A 28 -35.33 -5.63 9.63
C ASP A 28 -34.11 -5.39 10.57
N ASP A 29 -32.89 -5.84 10.21
CA ASP A 29 -31.65 -5.41 10.91
C ASP A 29 -30.36 -5.45 10.06
N ASP A 30 -30.44 -5.23 8.73
CA ASP A 30 -29.31 -5.42 7.79
C ASP A 30 -28.85 -4.13 7.05
N GLU A 31 -28.75 -2.98 7.73
CA GLU A 31 -28.10 -1.75 7.16
C GLU A 31 -26.93 -1.22 8.01
N ARG A 32 -26.41 -2.00 8.97
CA ARG A 32 -25.27 -1.60 9.81
C ARG A 32 -23.91 -2.13 9.36
N ASP A 33 -23.87 -3.00 8.35
CA ASP A 33 -22.62 -3.65 7.87
C ASP A 33 -21.88 -2.86 6.77
N ASP A 34 -22.38 -1.70 6.33
CA ASP A 34 -21.81 -0.94 5.20
C ASP A 34 -20.85 0.22 5.59
N PHE A 35 -20.59 0.44 6.88
CA PHE A 35 -19.66 1.51 7.31
C PHE A 35 -18.24 0.96 7.54
N PRO A 36 -17.18 1.63 7.04
CA PRO A 36 -15.81 1.22 7.32
C PRO A 36 -15.51 1.35 8.83
N ASP A 37 -15.09 0.25 9.45
CA ASP A 37 -14.75 0.17 10.88
C ASP A 37 -13.25 0.46 11.10
N TYR A 38 -12.91 1.74 11.22
CA TYR A 38 -11.55 2.14 11.57
C TYR A 38 -11.33 2.05 13.07
N ARG A 39 -10.32 1.26 13.47
CA ARG A 39 -9.89 1.18 14.88
C ARG A 39 -9.51 2.56 15.42
N ASP A 40 -9.83 2.80 16.69
CA ASP A 40 -9.41 4.02 17.38
C ASP A 40 -7.87 4.15 17.34
N PRO A 41 -7.33 5.35 17.04
CA PRO A 41 -5.91 5.61 17.10
C PRO A 41 -5.26 5.10 18.38
N ALA A 42 -5.87 5.28 19.55
CA ALA A 42 -5.35 4.88 20.84
C ALA A 42 -5.08 3.36 20.94
N ASP A 43 -5.88 2.55 20.24
CA ASP A 43 -5.77 1.09 20.23
C ASP A 43 -4.66 0.59 19.27
N ILE A 44 -4.16 1.45 18.39
CA ILE A 44 -3.10 1.10 17.46
C ILE A 44 -1.73 1.42 18.06
N SER A 45 -0.94 0.37 18.26
CA SER A 45 0.45 0.50 18.66
C SER A 45 1.35 0.84 17.47
N ALA A 46 2.25 1.82 17.62
CA ALA A 46 3.31 2.08 16.65
C ALA A 46 4.20 0.83 16.38
N ARG A 47 4.20 -0.14 17.31
CA ARG A 47 4.93 -1.41 17.13
C ARG A 47 4.28 -2.32 16.11
N GLU A 48 2.97 -2.22 15.85
CA GLU A 48 2.28 -3.09 14.88
C GLU A 48 2.85 -2.91 13.48
N PHE A 49 3.01 -1.66 13.04
CA PHE A 49 3.58 -1.34 11.73
C PHE A 49 5.02 -1.88 11.60
N THR A 50 5.86 -1.62 12.61
CA THR A 50 7.26 -2.08 12.61
C THR A 50 7.35 -3.62 12.67
N ARG A 51 6.47 -4.26 13.46
CA ARG A 51 6.41 -5.72 13.58
C ARG A 51 5.96 -6.36 12.27
N ALA A 52 4.96 -5.79 11.61
CA ALA A 52 4.42 -6.28 10.36
C ALA A 52 5.48 -6.26 9.24
N LEU A 53 6.20 -5.15 9.04
CA LEU A 53 7.32 -5.13 8.09
C LEU A 53 8.46 -6.07 8.52
N GLY A 54 8.67 -6.23 9.83
CA GLY A 54 9.65 -7.14 10.39
C GLY A 54 9.37 -8.64 10.17
N THR A 55 8.16 -9.02 9.72
CA THR A 55 7.86 -10.41 9.35
C THR A 55 8.41 -10.78 7.97
N LEU A 56 8.71 -9.78 7.13
CA LEU A 56 9.19 -10.00 5.76
C LEU A 56 10.64 -10.51 5.76
N ASN A 57 10.89 -11.56 4.98
CA ASN A 57 12.25 -12.09 4.79
C ASN A 57 13.17 -11.01 4.21
N LEU A 58 14.44 -11.01 4.64
CA LEU A 58 15.45 -10.00 4.27
C LEU A 58 15.19 -8.59 4.83
N PHE A 59 14.13 -8.37 5.63
CA PHE A 59 13.87 -7.11 6.33
C PHE A 59 14.64 -6.99 7.66
N ASN A 60 15.48 -7.96 8.00
CA ASN A 60 16.33 -7.93 9.20
C ASN A 60 17.54 -6.97 9.11
N ASP A 61 17.57 -6.08 8.11
CA ASP A 61 18.57 -5.03 7.97
C ASP A 61 18.36 -3.92 9.04
N PRO A 62 19.35 -3.61 9.90
CA PRO A 62 19.21 -2.57 10.93
C PRO A 62 18.80 -1.20 10.38
N TYR A 63 19.26 -0.83 9.18
CA TYR A 63 18.91 0.45 8.57
C TYR A 63 17.46 0.46 8.07
N LEU A 64 16.99 -0.62 7.43
CA LEU A 64 15.58 -0.75 7.05
C LEU A 64 14.66 -0.79 8.28
N ARG A 65 15.07 -1.51 9.34
CA ARG A 65 14.32 -1.55 10.60
C ARG A 65 14.25 -0.19 11.29
N THR A 66 15.35 0.56 11.29
CA THR A 66 15.37 1.92 11.85
C THR A 66 14.46 2.86 11.05
N GLN A 67 14.49 2.77 9.72
CA GLN A 67 13.58 3.56 8.86
C GLN A 67 12.11 3.19 9.10
N ALA A 68 11.79 1.89 9.20
CA ALA A 68 10.43 1.43 9.52
C ALA A 68 9.96 1.91 10.89
N PHE A 69 10.84 1.90 11.90
CA PHE A 69 10.54 2.42 13.23
C PHE A 69 10.26 3.92 13.23
N ASN A 70 11.12 4.71 12.56
CA ASN A 70 10.91 6.16 12.43
C ASN A 70 9.60 6.46 11.71
N LEU A 71 9.30 5.72 10.63
CA LEU A 71 8.07 5.86 9.89
C LEU A 71 6.84 5.52 10.75
N ALA A 72 6.92 4.51 11.62
CA ALA A 72 5.83 4.14 12.52
C ALA A 72 5.54 5.20 13.60
N ILE A 73 6.56 5.96 14.05
CA ILE A 73 6.36 7.11 14.93
C ILE A 73 5.59 8.21 14.19
N VAL A 74 6.02 8.53 12.96
CA VAL A 74 5.36 9.56 12.13
C VAL A 74 3.94 9.15 11.77
N ASP A 75 3.72 7.88 11.45
CA ASP A 75 2.40 7.30 11.19
C ASP A 75 1.42 7.54 12.35
N LYS A 76 1.86 7.27 13.60
CA LYS A 76 1.07 7.51 14.80
C LYS A 76 0.76 9.00 15.00
N PHE A 77 1.76 9.86 14.80
CA PHE A 77 1.60 11.31 14.88
C PHE A 77 0.59 11.84 13.84
N ILE A 78 0.68 11.38 12.59
CA ILE A 78 -0.26 11.77 11.54
C ILE A 78 -1.68 11.32 11.91
N MET A 79 -1.83 10.12 12.46
CA MET A 79 -3.13 9.60 12.87
C MET A 79 -3.81 10.44 13.95
N GLU A 80 -3.06 11.00 14.90
CA GLU A 80 -3.61 11.94 15.89
C GLU A 80 -4.03 13.27 15.23
N LEU A 81 -3.23 13.77 14.29
CA LEU A 81 -3.55 14.97 13.51
C LEU A 81 -4.79 14.77 12.61
N GLU A 82 -4.98 13.59 12.02
CA GLU A 82 -6.15 13.23 11.22
C GLU A 82 -7.44 13.39 12.03
N TYR A 83 -7.47 12.86 13.26
CA TYR A 83 -8.63 12.95 14.14
C TYR A 83 -8.86 14.38 14.65
N GLU A 84 -7.79 15.13 14.90
CA GLU A 84 -7.92 16.55 15.25
C GLU A 84 -8.57 17.35 14.11
N VAL A 85 -8.09 17.15 12.87
CA VAL A 85 -8.64 17.80 11.67
C VAL A 85 -10.09 17.40 11.46
N LEU A 86 -10.43 16.12 11.60
CA LEU A 86 -11.80 15.65 11.46
C LEU A 86 -12.73 16.28 12.49
N ARG A 87 -12.32 16.33 13.76
CA ARG A 87 -13.09 16.96 14.83
C ARG A 87 -13.36 18.44 14.50
N LYS A 88 -12.34 19.20 14.12
CA LYS A 88 -12.48 20.62 13.76
C LYS A 88 -13.37 20.80 12.54
N LEU A 89 -13.22 19.95 11.51
CA LEU A 89 -14.06 20.00 10.31
C LEU A 89 -15.55 19.75 10.63
N ASN A 90 -15.86 18.95 11.64
CA ASN A 90 -17.24 18.71 12.09
C ASN A 90 -17.80 19.86 12.96
N GLU A 91 -16.92 20.61 13.63
CA GLU A 91 -17.28 21.74 14.49
C GLU A 91 -17.37 23.07 13.73
N GLU A 92 -16.61 23.22 12.65
CA GLU A 92 -16.43 24.46 11.88
C GLU A 92 -17.09 24.37 10.49
N GLU A 93 -17.55 25.51 9.94
CA GLU A 93 -18.10 25.57 8.56
C GLU A 93 -17.02 25.64 7.47
N HIS A 94 -15.72 25.61 7.84
CA HIS A 94 -14.60 25.75 6.91
C HIS A 94 -13.49 24.72 7.15
N VAL A 95 -12.67 24.49 6.13
CA VAL A 95 -11.53 23.56 6.22
C VAL A 95 -10.50 24.08 7.24
N PRO A 96 -10.13 23.28 8.26
CA PRO A 96 -9.16 23.69 9.27
C PRO A 96 -7.77 23.98 8.66
N MET A 97 -7.04 24.94 9.22
CA MET A 97 -5.70 25.31 8.74
C MET A 97 -4.72 24.13 8.82
N GLU A 98 -4.89 23.28 9.83
CA GLU A 98 -4.14 22.06 10.08
C GLU A 98 -4.25 21.06 8.92
N ALA A 99 -5.29 21.12 8.09
CA ALA A 99 -5.44 20.27 6.91
C ALA A 99 -4.27 20.44 5.92
N THR A 100 -3.69 21.65 5.84
CA THR A 100 -2.53 21.91 4.98
C THR A 100 -1.29 21.19 5.52
N PHE A 101 -1.10 21.22 6.84
CA PHE A 101 0.00 20.51 7.49
C PHE A 101 -0.20 18.99 7.38
N LEU A 102 -1.42 18.50 7.59
CA LEU A 102 -1.79 17.11 7.37
C LEU A 102 -1.46 16.63 5.95
N SER A 103 -1.75 17.47 4.95
CA SER A 103 -1.37 17.18 3.55
C SER A 103 0.13 17.04 3.37
N ALA A 104 0.93 17.99 3.87
CA ALA A 104 2.38 17.89 3.78
C ALA A 104 2.93 16.62 4.46
N GLN A 105 2.47 16.31 5.67
CA GLN A 105 2.92 15.12 6.41
C GLN A 105 2.50 13.83 5.72
N THR A 106 1.27 13.76 5.20
CA THR A 106 0.76 12.59 4.46
C THR A 106 1.60 12.32 3.21
N GLN A 107 1.92 13.35 2.43
CA GLN A 107 2.75 13.20 1.23
C GLN A 107 4.16 12.70 1.59
N MET A 108 4.80 13.29 2.62
CA MET A 108 6.11 12.84 3.11
C MET A 108 6.07 11.37 3.58
N TRP A 109 5.00 10.98 4.27
CA TRP A 109 4.80 9.61 4.72
C TRP A 109 4.65 8.63 3.54
N ILE A 110 3.86 8.98 2.52
CA ILE A 110 3.67 8.17 1.31
C ILE A 110 5.01 7.98 0.57
N PHE A 111 5.82 9.03 0.45
CA PHE A 111 7.15 8.91 -0.15
C PHE A 111 8.07 7.99 0.68
N ALA A 112 8.09 8.16 2.00
CA ALA A 112 8.94 7.37 2.88
C ALA A 112 8.57 5.87 2.86
N VAL A 113 7.28 5.54 2.97
CA VAL A 113 6.82 4.15 2.93
C VAL A 113 7.08 3.49 1.59
N TYR A 114 6.89 4.24 0.48
CA TYR A 114 7.21 3.77 -0.86
C TYR A 114 8.69 3.38 -0.97
N GLU A 115 9.60 4.25 -0.53
CA GLU A 115 11.04 4.02 -0.69
C GLU A 115 11.55 2.83 0.15
N ILE A 116 11.00 2.63 1.36
CA ILE A 116 11.31 1.45 2.19
C ILE A 116 10.86 0.17 1.48
N LEU A 117 9.59 0.12 1.05
CA LEU A 117 9.04 -1.07 0.38
C LEU A 117 9.70 -1.33 -0.97
N ARG A 118 9.99 -0.28 -1.76
CA ARG A 118 10.70 -0.38 -3.03
C ARG A 118 12.08 -1.01 -2.83
N THR A 119 12.85 -0.47 -1.88
CA THR A 119 14.20 -0.96 -1.57
C THR A 119 14.18 -2.43 -1.14
N TRP A 120 13.23 -2.81 -0.27
CA TRP A 120 13.08 -4.19 0.15
C TRP A 120 12.60 -5.11 -1.00
N ARG A 121 11.60 -4.71 -1.79
CA ARG A 121 11.08 -5.51 -2.92
C ARG A 121 12.14 -5.73 -3.99
N GLU A 122 12.95 -4.73 -4.30
CA GLU A 122 14.10 -4.88 -5.23
C GLU A 122 15.09 -5.93 -4.73
N ARG A 123 15.42 -5.87 -3.43
CA ARG A 123 16.30 -6.85 -2.78
C ARG A 123 15.72 -8.26 -2.78
N ALA A 124 14.42 -8.40 -2.53
CA ALA A 124 13.73 -9.69 -2.55
C ALA A 124 13.70 -10.29 -3.96
N LYS A 125 13.28 -9.50 -4.96
CA LYS A 125 13.24 -9.91 -6.37
C LYS A 125 14.63 -10.27 -6.90
N GLU A 126 15.67 -9.52 -6.51
CA GLU A 126 17.06 -9.84 -6.87
C GLU A 126 17.47 -11.23 -6.37
N VAL A 127 17.17 -11.56 -5.11
CA VAL A 127 17.53 -12.85 -4.51
C VAL A 127 16.79 -14.01 -5.20
N VAL A 128 15.50 -13.85 -5.49
CA VAL A 128 14.72 -14.84 -6.25
C VAL A 128 15.36 -15.08 -7.64
N LYS A 129 15.66 -13.99 -8.37
CA LYS A 129 16.29 -14.07 -9.69
C LYS A 129 17.69 -14.71 -9.64
N LEU A 130 18.49 -14.40 -8.61
CA LEU A 130 19.80 -15.00 -8.42
C LEU A 130 19.71 -16.49 -8.11
N LYS A 131 18.68 -16.94 -7.38
CA LYS A 131 18.44 -18.37 -7.16
C LYS A 131 18.13 -19.09 -8.47
N GLU A 132 17.23 -18.53 -9.29
CA GLU A 132 16.80 -19.11 -10.57
C GLU A 132 17.97 -19.27 -11.55
N ASN A 133 18.89 -18.31 -11.56
CA ASN A 133 20.04 -18.32 -12.47
C ASN A 133 21.33 -18.90 -11.84
N GLY A 134 21.26 -19.49 -10.65
CA GLY A 134 22.43 -20.05 -9.95
C GLY A 134 23.49 -19.03 -9.48
N GLY A 135 23.15 -17.74 -9.47
CA GLY A 135 24.06 -16.62 -9.21
C GLY A 135 24.27 -16.26 -7.73
N LEU A 136 23.64 -16.93 -6.77
CA LEU A 136 23.71 -16.59 -5.35
C LEU A 136 25.16 -16.59 -4.82
N LYS A 137 25.92 -17.66 -5.08
CA LYS A 137 27.31 -17.78 -4.61
C LYS A 137 28.22 -16.70 -5.21
N LEU A 138 28.09 -16.43 -6.51
CA LEU A 138 28.82 -15.35 -7.19
C LEU A 138 28.51 -13.98 -6.58
N LYS A 139 27.26 -13.74 -6.16
CA LYS A 139 26.87 -12.50 -5.49
C LYS A 139 27.52 -12.39 -4.11
N VAL A 140 27.53 -13.47 -3.33
CA VAL A 140 28.22 -13.52 -2.02
C VAL A 140 29.70 -13.21 -2.19
N ASP A 141 30.38 -13.89 -3.11
CA ASP A 141 31.81 -13.69 -3.36
C ASP A 141 32.10 -12.24 -3.79
N ALA A 142 31.25 -11.66 -4.64
CA ALA A 142 31.38 -10.26 -5.05
C ALA A 142 31.14 -9.26 -3.90
N LEU A 143 30.21 -9.56 -2.99
CA LEU A 143 29.93 -8.74 -1.81
C LEU A 143 31.05 -8.82 -0.78
N ARG A 144 31.67 -10.00 -0.61
CA ARG A 144 32.77 -10.24 0.34
C ARG A 144 34.16 -9.91 -0.22
N ARG A 145 34.29 -9.68 -1.54
CA ARG A 145 35.55 -9.27 -2.15
C ARG A 145 36.16 -8.09 -1.40
N ASP A 146 37.37 -8.30 -0.91
CA ASP A 146 38.19 -7.28 -0.25
C ASP A 146 38.43 -6.10 -1.20
N ARG A 147 38.28 -4.90 -0.65
CA ARG A 147 38.51 -3.63 -1.35
C ARG A 147 39.44 -2.71 -0.56
N GLY A 148 40.13 -3.22 0.45
CA GLY A 148 40.99 -2.44 1.35
C GLY A 148 40.22 -1.69 2.44
N PHE A 149 38.92 -1.94 2.60
CA PHE A 149 38.11 -1.38 3.69
C PHE A 149 36.91 -2.27 4.02
N ARG A 150 36.45 -2.18 5.27
CA ARG A 150 35.26 -2.90 5.76
C ARG A 150 33.98 -2.14 5.41
N HIS A 151 33.00 -2.83 4.82
CA HIS A 151 31.70 -2.23 4.50
C HIS A 151 30.57 -3.08 5.10
N PHE A 152 30.10 -2.69 6.29
CA PHE A 152 29.11 -3.44 7.07
C PHE A 152 27.85 -3.83 6.27
N GLY A 153 27.30 -2.91 5.47
CA GLY A 153 26.11 -3.23 4.65
C GLY A 153 26.34 -4.30 3.57
N ARG A 154 27.58 -4.47 3.07
CA ARG A 154 27.91 -5.52 2.09
C ARG A 154 28.03 -6.87 2.78
N GLU A 155 28.66 -6.90 3.96
CA GLU A 155 28.77 -8.10 4.80
C GLU A 155 27.40 -8.61 5.19
N LEU A 156 26.56 -7.74 5.77
CA LEU A 156 25.19 -8.09 6.13
C LEU A 156 24.39 -8.64 4.93
N ARG A 157 24.54 -8.03 3.75
CA ARG A 157 23.87 -8.49 2.54
C ARG A 157 24.40 -9.85 2.07
N ALA A 158 25.69 -10.10 2.21
CA ALA A 158 26.27 -11.41 1.93
C ALA A 158 25.72 -12.47 2.89
N ASP A 159 25.67 -12.16 4.18
CA ASP A 159 25.16 -13.07 5.22
C ASP A 159 23.69 -13.43 5.00
N GLN A 160 22.87 -12.45 4.61
CA GLN A 160 21.48 -12.69 4.22
C GLN A 160 21.37 -13.66 3.03
N ILE A 161 22.23 -13.52 2.02
CA ILE A 161 22.22 -14.38 0.82
C ILE A 161 22.78 -15.77 1.16
N GLU A 162 23.77 -15.87 2.04
CA GLU A 162 24.28 -17.15 2.54
C GLU A 162 23.20 -17.90 3.31
N ALA A 163 22.43 -17.24 4.17
CA ALA A 163 21.30 -17.86 4.86
C ALA A 163 20.28 -18.47 3.87
N VAL A 164 20.08 -17.84 2.71
CA VAL A 164 19.23 -18.36 1.62
C VAL A 164 19.86 -19.57 0.91
N ILE A 165 21.18 -19.58 0.76
CA ILE A 165 21.92 -20.74 0.23
C ILE A 165 21.78 -21.93 1.19
N ASP A 166 21.96 -21.68 2.48
CA ASP A 166 21.89 -22.69 3.55
C ASP A 166 20.47 -23.20 3.80
N SER A 167 19.47 -22.35 3.57
CA SER A 167 18.06 -22.70 3.72
C SER A 167 17.25 -22.29 2.48
N PRO A 168 17.20 -23.15 1.44
CA PRO A 168 16.52 -22.84 0.19
C PRO A 168 15.02 -22.52 0.33
N LYS A 169 14.36 -23.01 1.39
CA LYS A 169 12.93 -22.72 1.68
C LYS A 169 12.64 -21.22 1.84
N ILE A 170 13.64 -20.43 2.25
CA ILE A 170 13.51 -18.97 2.39
C ILE A 170 13.12 -18.33 1.04
N ILE A 171 13.48 -18.94 -0.09
CA ILE A 171 13.05 -18.45 -1.41
C ILE A 171 11.54 -18.52 -1.57
N ASP A 172 10.91 -19.60 -1.13
CA ASP A 172 9.47 -19.76 -1.24
C ASP A 172 8.76 -18.78 -0.29
N ASP A 173 9.30 -18.57 0.91
CA ASP A 173 8.79 -17.56 1.85
C ASP A 173 8.94 -16.13 1.28
N ILE A 174 10.06 -15.81 0.63
CA ILE A 174 10.26 -14.51 -0.06
C ILE A 174 9.23 -14.32 -1.17
N LYS A 175 8.92 -15.37 -1.96
CA LYS A 175 7.88 -15.29 -2.99
C LYS A 175 6.52 -15.02 -2.39
N VAL A 176 6.19 -15.65 -1.26
CA VAL A 176 4.95 -15.38 -0.52
C VAL A 176 4.94 -13.94 0.01
N ASP A 177 6.04 -13.44 0.58
CA ASP A 177 6.18 -12.05 1.04
C ASP A 177 5.96 -11.03 -0.08
N LEU A 178 6.47 -11.32 -1.28
CA LEU A 178 6.26 -10.48 -2.46
C LEU A 178 4.80 -10.41 -2.88
N ARG A 179 4.00 -11.45 -2.62
CA ARG A 179 2.56 -11.51 -2.91
C ARG A 179 1.76 -10.69 -1.91
N PHE A 180 2.01 -10.87 -0.61
CA PHE A 180 1.38 -10.05 0.45
C PHE A 180 1.60 -8.55 0.27
N THR A 181 2.80 -8.17 -0.20
CA THR A 181 3.16 -6.76 -0.38
C THR A 181 2.81 -6.20 -1.75
N HIS A 182 2.25 -6.99 -2.68
CA HIS A 182 2.00 -6.52 -4.06
C HIS A 182 0.94 -5.43 -4.13
N ILE A 183 -0.26 -5.71 -3.60
CA ILE A 183 -1.40 -4.80 -3.60
C ILE A 183 -1.06 -3.45 -2.92
N PRO A 184 -0.61 -3.43 -1.64
CA PRO A 184 -0.29 -2.17 -0.99
C PRO A 184 0.84 -1.42 -1.71
N PHE A 185 1.86 -2.12 -2.21
CA PHE A 185 2.95 -1.48 -2.94
C PHE A 185 2.48 -0.80 -4.23
N VAL A 186 1.62 -1.45 -5.01
CA VAL A 186 1.10 -0.88 -6.27
C VAL A 186 0.22 0.34 -5.99
N ARG A 187 -0.66 0.28 -4.98
CA ARG A 187 -1.48 1.43 -4.53
C ARG A 187 -0.61 2.62 -4.11
N ILE A 188 0.38 2.37 -3.25
CA ILE A 188 1.35 3.40 -2.82
C ILE A 188 2.10 3.98 -4.03
N GLN A 189 2.57 3.13 -4.94
CA GLN A 189 3.30 3.56 -6.13
C GLN A 189 2.45 4.46 -7.01
N HIS A 190 1.16 4.13 -7.19
CA HIS A 190 0.22 4.91 -7.98
C HIS A 190 0.10 6.33 -7.45
N ILE A 191 -0.21 6.45 -6.16
CA ILE A 191 -0.38 7.74 -5.47
C ILE A 191 0.94 8.52 -5.50
N ARG A 192 2.06 7.87 -5.21
CA ARG A 192 3.39 8.48 -5.23
C ARG A 192 3.75 9.08 -6.59
N VAL A 193 3.31 8.47 -7.69
CA VAL A 193 3.53 9.01 -9.05
C VAL A 193 2.67 10.24 -9.28
N ALA A 194 1.39 10.19 -8.92
CA ALA A 194 0.48 11.34 -9.02
C ALA A 194 1.00 12.53 -8.19
N LEU A 195 1.43 12.29 -6.96
CA LEU A 195 1.98 13.33 -6.08
C LEU A 195 3.28 13.96 -6.60
N ALA A 196 4.22 13.15 -7.12
CA ALA A 196 5.56 13.65 -7.49
C ALA A 196 5.68 14.16 -8.91
N LYS A 197 4.85 13.64 -9.83
CA LYS A 197 4.98 13.90 -11.27
C LYS A 197 3.74 14.51 -11.89
N HIS A 198 2.63 14.52 -11.16
CA HIS A 198 1.31 14.89 -11.68
C HIS A 198 0.89 14.02 -12.89
N GLU A 199 1.40 12.77 -12.92
CA GLU A 199 1.11 11.76 -13.95
C GLU A 199 0.29 10.61 -13.33
N VAL A 200 -0.41 9.85 -14.17
CA VAL A 200 -1.06 8.61 -13.76
C VAL A 200 -0.04 7.48 -13.67
N GLY A 201 -0.12 6.69 -12.60
CA GLY A 201 0.73 5.51 -12.38
C GLY A 201 0.71 4.57 -13.60
N GLY A 202 1.89 4.22 -14.12
CA GLY A 202 2.03 3.32 -15.27
C GLY A 202 1.82 3.95 -16.66
N ARG A 203 1.33 5.20 -16.76
CA ARG A 203 1.10 5.89 -18.04
C ARG A 203 1.97 7.16 -18.15
N LYS A 204 3.11 7.07 -18.83
CA LYS A 204 4.02 8.22 -19.01
C LYS A 204 3.33 9.34 -19.79
N LYS A 205 3.56 10.60 -19.41
CA LYS A 205 2.99 11.81 -20.05
C LYS A 205 1.46 11.92 -19.98
N SER A 206 0.80 11.13 -19.15
CA SER A 206 -0.59 11.39 -18.77
C SER A 206 -0.63 12.52 -17.73
N ILE A 207 -1.80 13.14 -17.55
CA ILE A 207 -2.04 14.14 -16.51
C ILE A 207 -3.04 13.53 -15.54
N ALA A 208 -2.68 13.48 -14.26
CA ALA A 208 -3.59 13.05 -13.20
C ALA A 208 -4.79 14.00 -13.08
N TYR A 209 -5.99 13.53 -12.73
CA TYR A 209 -7.19 14.38 -12.59
C TYR A 209 -7.01 15.43 -11.49
N ALA A 210 -6.51 15.02 -10.33
CA ALA A 210 -6.34 15.89 -9.16
C ALA A 210 -4.99 15.63 -8.44
N PRO A 211 -3.85 15.89 -9.10
CA PRO A 211 -2.53 15.60 -8.55
C PRO A 211 -2.27 16.41 -7.29
N GLY A 212 -1.88 15.74 -6.21
CA GLY A 212 -1.60 16.41 -4.94
C GLY A 212 -2.85 16.75 -4.11
N HIS A 213 -4.06 16.54 -4.64
CA HIS A 213 -5.29 16.78 -3.90
C HIS A 213 -5.69 15.53 -3.13
N GLY A 214 -5.57 15.59 -1.80
CA GLY A 214 -6.17 14.62 -0.90
C GLY A 214 -7.45 15.21 -0.30
N ARG A 215 -8.56 14.48 -0.37
CA ARG A 215 -9.81 14.86 0.32
C ARG A 215 -9.78 14.34 1.74
N ILE A 216 -10.32 15.08 2.70
CA ILE A 216 -10.43 14.59 4.08
C ILE A 216 -11.52 13.51 4.11
N ASN A 217 -11.13 12.29 4.48
CA ASN A 217 -12.01 11.16 4.68
C ASN A 217 -12.87 11.41 5.92
N GLN A 218 -14.19 11.34 5.78
CA GLN A 218 -15.13 11.71 6.84
C GLN A 218 -15.21 10.68 7.99
N TRP A 219 -14.67 9.48 7.79
CA TRP A 219 -14.74 8.39 8.75
C TRP A 219 -13.51 8.34 9.66
N CYS A 220 -12.32 8.69 9.15
CA CYS A 220 -11.07 8.61 9.91
C CYS A 220 -10.21 9.88 9.89
N GLY A 221 -10.60 10.92 9.13
CA GLY A 221 -9.85 12.18 9.03
C GLY A 221 -8.60 12.11 8.15
N SER A 222 -8.22 10.92 7.69
CA SER A 222 -7.11 10.72 6.76
C SER A 222 -7.35 11.43 5.44
N LEU A 223 -6.27 11.75 4.73
CA LEU A 223 -6.40 12.14 3.33
C LEU A 223 -6.65 10.92 2.44
N GLU A 224 -7.58 11.10 1.53
CA GLU A 224 -8.05 10.14 0.56
C GLU A 224 -7.67 10.59 -0.85
N PHE A 225 -7.14 9.65 -1.63
CA PHE A 225 -6.59 9.85 -2.96
C PHE A 225 -7.37 9.03 -3.98
N GLU A 226 -7.54 9.59 -5.17
CA GLU A 226 -8.19 8.92 -6.28
C GLU A 226 -7.23 7.90 -6.92
N LEU A 227 -7.74 6.68 -7.14
CA LEU A 227 -7.12 5.66 -7.97
C LEU A 227 -7.71 5.78 -9.36
N GLU A 228 -7.00 6.48 -10.25
CA GLU A 228 -7.43 6.74 -11.62
C GLU A 228 -6.59 6.00 -12.66
N ASN A 229 -7.11 5.84 -13.87
CA ASN A 229 -6.39 5.29 -15.01
C ASN A 229 -6.34 6.24 -16.22
N ASP A 230 -6.24 7.57 -15.99
CA ASP A 230 -6.28 8.65 -17.00
C ASP A 230 -7.69 8.87 -17.59
N GLY A 231 -8.41 7.80 -17.95
CA GLY A 231 -9.76 7.90 -18.51
C GLY A 231 -10.91 7.82 -17.50
N ALA A 232 -10.67 7.28 -16.31
CA ALA A 232 -11.68 7.11 -15.26
C ALA A 232 -11.06 7.08 -13.86
N ILE A 233 -11.85 7.48 -12.86
CA ILE A 233 -11.58 7.25 -11.43
C ILE A 233 -12.17 5.87 -11.09
N MET A 234 -11.30 4.93 -10.70
CA MET A 234 -11.66 3.52 -10.44
C MET A 234 -12.03 3.28 -8.98
N GLY A 235 -11.54 4.14 -8.09
CA GLY A 235 -11.81 4.06 -6.66
C GLY A 235 -11.03 5.11 -5.90
N GLN A 236 -11.09 5.03 -4.58
CA GLN A 236 -10.40 5.93 -3.67
C GLN A 236 -9.70 5.10 -2.60
N ILE A 237 -8.61 5.65 -2.05
CA ILE A 237 -7.89 5.03 -0.94
C ILE A 237 -7.29 6.11 -0.05
N SER A 238 -7.45 5.93 1.26
CA SER A 238 -6.88 6.82 2.25
C SER A 238 -5.48 6.39 2.67
N ARG A 239 -4.68 7.35 3.19
CA ARG A 239 -3.42 7.05 3.86
C ARG A 239 -3.65 6.04 5.00
N ARG A 240 -4.79 6.14 5.70
CA ARG A 240 -5.14 5.20 6.77
C ARG A 240 -5.35 3.78 6.27
N ASP A 241 -6.05 3.60 5.14
CA ASP A 241 -6.22 2.28 4.50
C ASP A 241 -4.87 1.65 4.19
N ILE A 242 -3.95 2.41 3.59
CA ILE A 242 -2.59 1.95 3.29
C ILE A 242 -1.85 1.54 4.57
N ALA A 243 -1.96 2.33 5.64
CA ALA A 243 -1.30 2.01 6.90
C ALA A 243 -1.86 0.72 7.52
N ASP A 244 -3.17 0.51 7.46
CA ASP A 244 -3.82 -0.70 7.97
C ASP A 244 -3.51 -1.94 7.11
N GLU A 245 -3.47 -1.82 5.78
CA GLU A 245 -2.98 -2.88 4.88
C GLU A 245 -1.55 -3.31 5.25
N LEU A 246 -0.67 -2.36 5.57
CA LEU A 246 0.70 -2.66 5.95
C LEU A 246 0.81 -3.30 7.35
N ARG A 247 -0.03 -2.90 8.31
CA ARG A 247 -0.12 -3.58 9.62
C ARG A 247 -0.64 -5.02 9.48
N ALA A 248 -1.56 -5.25 8.54
CA ALA A 248 -2.13 -6.55 8.23
C ALA A 248 -1.11 -7.55 7.63
N LEU A 249 0.08 -7.12 7.17
CA LEU A 249 1.16 -8.02 6.72
C LEU A 249 1.65 -8.98 7.81
N SER A 250 1.34 -8.68 9.08
CA SER A 250 1.61 -9.58 10.21
C SER A 250 0.68 -10.79 10.25
N ASP A 251 -0.51 -10.70 9.65
CA ASP A 251 -1.40 -11.83 9.42
C ASP A 251 -0.93 -12.60 8.17
N ARG A 252 -0.62 -13.87 8.37
CA ARG A 252 -0.05 -14.77 7.36
C ARG A 252 -1.01 -15.89 6.98
N SER A 253 -2.27 -15.80 7.43
CA SER A 253 -3.28 -16.85 7.27
C SER A 253 -3.71 -17.06 5.82
N ASN A 254 -3.79 -15.99 5.02
CA ASN A 254 -4.32 -16.06 3.66
C ASN A 254 -3.45 -15.29 2.64
N PRO A 255 -2.44 -15.93 2.03
CA PRO A 255 -1.62 -15.28 1.00
C PRO A 255 -2.46 -15.03 -0.27
N PRO A 256 -2.48 -13.80 -0.84
CA PRO A 256 -3.33 -13.46 -2.00
C PRO A 256 -3.07 -14.38 -3.18
N SER A 257 -4.04 -15.10 -3.74
CA SER A 257 -3.88 -16.04 -4.86
C SER A 257 -3.43 -15.36 -6.17
N ASP A 258 -2.99 -16.13 -7.18
CA ASP A 258 -2.58 -15.54 -8.46
C ASP A 258 -3.77 -14.91 -9.19
N GLU A 259 -4.98 -15.43 -8.97
CA GLU A 259 -6.23 -14.85 -9.44
C GLU A 259 -6.50 -13.52 -8.73
N ASP A 260 -6.31 -13.43 -7.41
CA ASP A 260 -6.49 -12.18 -6.65
C ASP A 260 -5.55 -11.08 -7.18
N LEU A 261 -4.28 -11.42 -7.42
CA LEU A 261 -3.28 -10.49 -7.94
C LEU A 261 -3.59 -10.05 -9.37
N GLN A 262 -4.02 -10.96 -10.24
CA GLN A 262 -4.40 -10.64 -11.62
C GLN A 262 -5.66 -9.78 -11.67
N SER A 263 -6.65 -10.08 -10.84
CA SER A 263 -7.88 -9.29 -10.70
C SER A 263 -7.57 -7.88 -10.25
N PHE A 264 -6.70 -7.73 -9.24
CA PHE A 264 -6.24 -6.43 -8.78
C PHE A 264 -5.45 -5.66 -9.85
N ASP A 265 -4.53 -6.30 -10.57
CA ASP A 265 -3.76 -5.65 -11.63
C ASP A 265 -4.68 -5.21 -12.80
N ALA A 266 -5.71 -6.01 -13.13
CA ALA A 266 -6.73 -5.66 -14.09
C ALA A 266 -7.58 -4.47 -13.62
N PHE A 267 -7.97 -4.45 -12.35
CA PHE A 267 -8.63 -3.31 -11.73
C PHE A 267 -7.78 -2.04 -11.87
N MET A 268 -6.50 -2.07 -11.50
CA MET A 268 -5.60 -0.91 -11.57
C MET A 268 -5.33 -0.43 -13.00
N LYS A 269 -5.47 -1.30 -14.01
CA LYS A 269 -5.40 -0.90 -15.42
C LYS A 269 -6.63 -0.08 -15.82
N GLY A 270 -7.78 -0.39 -15.21
CA GLY A 270 -9.09 0.20 -15.45
C GLY A 270 -9.60 0.02 -16.89
N PRO A 271 -10.78 0.59 -17.21
CA PRO A 271 -11.37 0.45 -18.54
C PRO A 271 -10.54 1.19 -19.61
N ASP A 272 -10.46 0.61 -20.81
CA ASP A 272 -9.96 1.29 -22.00
C ASP A 272 -11.04 2.28 -22.49
N MET A 273 -10.85 3.57 -22.24
CA MET A 273 -11.74 4.61 -22.77
C MET A 273 -11.46 4.77 -24.27
N LYS A 274 -12.48 4.55 -25.10
CA LYS A 274 -12.41 4.92 -26.52
C LYS A 274 -12.39 6.45 -26.62
N PRO A 275 -11.64 7.03 -27.58
CA PRO A 275 -11.79 8.45 -27.90
C PRO A 275 -13.27 8.75 -28.15
N PHE A 276 -13.71 9.92 -27.70
CA PHE A 276 -15.04 10.42 -28.05
C PHE A 276 -15.10 10.46 -29.59
N GLU A 277 -15.94 9.61 -30.19
CA GLU A 277 -16.23 9.73 -31.61
C GLU A 277 -17.02 11.03 -31.75
N GLU A 278 -16.45 12.03 -32.42
CA GLU A 278 -17.19 13.21 -32.85
C GLU A 278 -18.31 12.74 -33.77
N GLY A 279 -19.50 12.54 -33.20
CA GLY A 279 -20.72 12.34 -33.97
C GLY A 279 -20.94 13.57 -34.84
N GLU A 280 -21.13 13.32 -36.13
CA GLU A 280 -21.54 14.28 -37.15
C GLU A 280 -22.58 15.25 -36.57
N ASN A 281 -22.22 16.54 -36.52
CA ASN A 281 -23.20 17.60 -36.35
C ASN A 281 -24.07 17.62 -37.62
N ASP A 282 -25.22 16.96 -37.59
CA ASP A 282 -26.36 17.22 -38.47
C ASP A 282 -27.64 17.41 -37.63
#